data_AF-A0A949TXW2-F1
#
_entry.id   AF-A0A949TXW2-F1
#
_cell.length_a   1.000
_cell.length_b   1.000
_cell.length_c   1.000
_cell.angle_alpha   90.00
_cell.angle_beta   90.00
_cell.angle_gamma   90.00
#
_symmetry.space_group_name_H-M   'P 1'
#
loop_
_entity.id
_entity.type
_entity.pdbx_description
1 polymer ?
#
loop_
_entity_poly.entity_id
_entity_poly.type
_entity_poly.pdbx_seq_one_letter_code
_entity_poly.pdbx_strand_id
1 'polypeptide(L)'
;MLVTFAPGGSSDIVARLVAVPLQAELGQSVLIDNRPGAGGTIGALEAARAAPDGYTLLLANSAPISISPAMQDEPRYDPVKSFTYVSYLGSV
;
A
#
# COMPACT_ATOMS: atom_id res chain seq x y z
N MET A 1 6.77 3.19 -3.72
CA MET A 1 5.58 3.06 -2.85
C MET A 1 4.40 2.63 -3.70
N LEU A 2 3.91 1.41 -3.47
CA LEU A 2 2.75 0.85 -4.15
C LEU A 2 1.46 1.46 -3.59
N VAL A 3 0.52 1.76 -4.46
CA VAL A 3 -0.83 2.26 -4.13
C VAL A 3 -1.85 1.31 -4.73
N THR A 4 -2.78 0.79 -3.93
CA THR A 4 -3.71 -0.29 -4.35
C THR A 4 -4.92 0.18 -5.18
N PHE A 5 -4.95 1.45 -5.59
CA PHE A 5 -6.06 2.08 -6.30
C PHE A 5 -5.56 2.92 -7.47
N ALA A 6 -6.49 3.26 -8.37
CA ALA A 6 -6.20 4.00 -9.59
C ALA A 6 -5.61 5.40 -9.27
N PRO A 7 -4.76 5.96 -10.17
CA PRO A 7 -4.25 7.32 -10.05
C PRO A 7 -5.38 8.35 -9.91
N GLY A 8 -5.16 9.41 -9.13
CA GLY A 8 -6.13 10.47 -8.87
C GLY A 8 -7.22 10.14 -7.84
N GLY A 9 -7.29 8.90 -7.34
CA GLY A 9 -8.15 8.53 -6.21
C GLY A 9 -7.62 9.04 -4.87
N SER A 10 -8.43 8.92 -3.80
CA SER A 10 -8.07 9.38 -2.46
C SER A 10 -6.74 8.81 -1.96
N SER A 11 -6.52 7.51 -2.09
CA SER A 11 -5.24 6.86 -1.72
C SER A 11 -4.04 7.38 -2.51
N ASP A 12 -4.21 7.69 -3.80
CA ASP A 12 -3.12 8.24 -4.63
C ASP A 12 -2.79 9.69 -4.24
N ILE A 13 -3.81 10.49 -3.94
CA ILE A 13 -3.62 11.87 -3.45
C ILE A 13 -2.85 11.87 -2.13
N VAL A 14 -3.25 11.02 -1.17
CA VAL A 14 -2.54 10.90 0.12
C VAL A 14 -1.10 10.40 -0.10
N ALA A 15 -0.90 9.41 -0.97
CA ALA A 15 0.43 8.90 -1.31
C ALA A 15 1.36 9.99 -1.83
N ARG A 16 0.90 10.80 -2.77
CA ARG A 16 1.67 11.92 -3.34
C ARG A 16 1.92 13.02 -2.32
N LEU A 17 0.94 13.32 -1.47
CA LEU A 17 1.07 14.33 -0.42
C LEU A 17 2.17 13.94 0.58
N VAL A 18 2.21 12.68 1.02
CA VAL A 18 3.20 12.19 1.99
C VAL A 18 4.56 11.91 1.34
N ALA A 19 4.61 11.56 0.05
CA ALA A 19 5.86 11.31 -0.65
C ALA A 19 6.78 12.54 -0.65
N VAL A 20 6.25 13.76 -0.81
CA VAL A 20 7.07 14.98 -0.86
C VAL A 20 7.93 15.19 0.40
N PRO A 21 7.37 15.27 1.62
CA PRO A 21 8.18 15.40 2.83
C PRO A 21 9.02 14.14 3.11
N LEU A 22 8.51 12.95 2.80
CA LEU A 22 9.26 11.71 3.01
C LEU A 22 10.55 11.66 2.16
N GLN A 23 10.50 12.15 0.91
CA GLN A 23 11.69 12.27 0.07
C GLN A 23 12.73 13.21 0.67
N ALA A 24 12.30 14.33 1.27
CA ALA A 24 13.19 15.30 1.89
C ALA A 24 13.94 14.68 3.09
N GLU A 25 13.23 13.93 3.93
CA GLU A 25 13.82 13.26 5.09
C GLU A 25 14.71 12.06 4.71
N LEU A 26 14.31 11.27 3.70
CA LEU A 26 15.09 10.11 3.27
C LEU A 26 16.29 10.46 2.39
N GLY A 27 16.31 11.66 1.78
CA GLY A 27 17.30 12.02 0.76
C GLY A 27 17.22 11.15 -0.50
N GLN A 28 16.11 10.44 -0.72
CA GLN A 28 15.87 9.52 -1.82
C GLN A 28 14.51 9.81 -2.47
N SER A 29 14.36 9.47 -3.75
CA SER A 29 13.08 9.60 -4.43
C SER A 29 12.08 8.55 -3.92
N VAL A 30 10.81 8.94 -3.79
CA VAL A 30 9.69 8.08 -3.41
C VAL A 30 8.76 8.02 -4.60
N LEU A 31 8.96 7.00 -5.44
CA LEU A 31 8.17 6.81 -6.65
C LEU A 31 6.81 6.18 -6.30
N ILE A 32 5.73 6.82 -6.75
CA ILE A 32 4.37 6.28 -6.61
C ILE A 32 4.07 5.34 -7.77
N ASP A 33 3.70 4.10 -7.47
CA ASP A 33 3.31 3.07 -8.44
C ASP A 33 1.91 2.55 -8.11
N ASN A 34 0.94 2.88 -8.96
CA ASN A 34 -0.46 2.49 -8.77
C ASN A 34 -0.69 1.08 -9.33
N ARG A 35 -1.07 0.14 -8.45
CA ARG A 35 -1.38 -1.26 -8.75
C ARG A 35 -2.83 -1.60 -8.38
N PRO A 36 -3.82 -1.10 -9.14
CA PRO A 36 -5.24 -1.30 -8.83
C PRO A 36 -5.72 -2.71 -9.17
N GLY A 37 -6.87 -3.08 -8.61
CA GLY A 37 -7.63 -4.27 -8.99
C GLY A 37 -7.95 -5.21 -7.83
N ALA A 38 -9.01 -6.01 -7.99
CA ALA A 38 -9.47 -7.01 -7.03
C ALA A 38 -9.57 -6.49 -5.57
N GLY A 39 -10.23 -5.34 -5.37
CA GLY A 39 -10.37 -4.74 -4.03
C GLY A 39 -9.05 -4.24 -3.41
N GLY A 40 -8.00 -4.09 -4.23
CA GLY A 40 -6.66 -3.69 -3.82
C GLY A 40 -5.71 -4.85 -3.52
N THR A 41 -6.19 -6.10 -3.61
CA THR A 41 -5.40 -7.28 -3.27
C THR A 41 -4.22 -7.52 -4.22
N ILE A 42 -4.27 -7.03 -5.46
CA ILE A 42 -3.16 -7.14 -6.42
C ILE A 42 -1.92 -6.39 -5.93
N GLY A 43 -2.06 -5.09 -5.65
CA GLY A 43 -0.94 -4.28 -5.13
C GLY A 43 -0.47 -4.73 -3.74
N ALA A 44 -1.40 -5.19 -2.88
CA ALA A 44 -1.03 -5.72 -1.58
C ALA A 44 -0.24 -7.04 -1.67
N LEU A 45 -0.62 -7.95 -2.56
CA LEU A 45 0.13 -9.18 -2.82
C LEU A 45 1.51 -8.90 -3.41
N GLU A 46 1.62 -7.90 -4.30
CA GLU A 46 2.91 -7.46 -4.85
C GLU A 46 3.83 -6.94 -3.73
N ALA A 47 3.30 -6.10 -2.82
CA ALA A 47 4.04 -5.65 -1.64
C ALA A 47 4.44 -6.79 -0.71
N ALA A 48 3.53 -7.74 -0.43
CA ALA A 48 3.79 -8.86 0.46
C ALA A 48 4.89 -9.81 -0.05
N ARG A 49 5.15 -9.81 -1.37
CA ARG A 49 6.20 -10.61 -2.01
C ARG A 49 7.50 -9.83 -2.24
N ALA A 50 7.50 -8.52 -2.02
CA ALA A 50 8.68 -7.71 -2.19
C ALA A 50 9.77 -8.09 -1.18
N ALA A 51 11.03 -7.76 -1.51
CA ALA A 51 12.12 -7.91 -0.55
C ALA A 51 11.83 -7.04 0.70
N PRO A 52 12.00 -7.57 1.92
CA PRO A 52 11.77 -6.82 3.16
C PRO A 52 12.96 -5.89 3.49
N ASP A 53 13.38 -5.09 2.52
CA ASP A 53 14.56 -4.20 2.58
C ASP A 53 14.20 -2.72 2.77
N GLY A 54 12.90 -2.40 2.82
CA GLY A 54 12.39 -1.05 3.02
C GLY A 54 12.24 -0.21 1.74
N TYR A 55 12.67 -0.71 0.57
CA TYR A 55 12.54 0.04 -0.69
C TYR A 55 11.16 -0.12 -1.33
N THR A 56 10.41 -1.15 -0.96
CA THR A 56 9.02 -1.33 -1.37
C THR A 56 8.08 -1.11 -0.18
N LEU A 57 7.44 0.06 -0.15
CA LEU A 57 6.39 0.39 0.79
C LEU A 57 5.01 0.23 0.15
N LEU A 58 4.00 -0.13 0.94
CA LEU A 58 2.61 -0.20 0.55
C LEU A 58 1.80 0.90 1.24
N LEU A 59 1.09 1.72 0.45
CA LEU A 59 0.01 2.55 0.95
C LEU A 59 -1.32 1.90 0.59
N ALA A 60 -2.07 1.55 1.62
CA ALA A 60 -3.32 0.82 1.53
C ALA A 60 -4.37 1.40 2.49
N ASN A 61 -5.65 1.20 2.19
CA ASN A 61 -6.76 1.46 3.10
C ASN A 61 -7.37 0.14 3.59
N SER A 62 -8.55 0.19 4.22
CA SER A 62 -9.23 -1.01 4.76
C SER A 62 -9.56 -2.07 3.73
N ALA A 63 -9.71 -1.73 2.44
CA ALA A 63 -10.12 -2.68 1.42
C ALA A 63 -9.11 -3.83 1.21
N PRO A 64 -7.81 -3.60 0.95
CA PRO A 64 -6.83 -4.68 0.85
C PRO A 64 -6.37 -5.23 2.21
N ILE A 65 -6.37 -4.47 3.31
CA ILE A 65 -5.81 -4.94 4.59
C ILE A 65 -6.85 -5.53 5.55
N SER A 66 -8.13 -5.54 5.16
CA SER A 66 -9.20 -6.08 6.02
C SER A 66 -10.32 -6.71 5.20
N ILE A 67 -11.01 -5.93 4.37
CA ILE A 67 -12.27 -6.37 3.73
C ILE A 67 -12.01 -7.49 2.71
N SER A 68 -11.12 -7.26 1.75
CA SER A 68 -10.91 -8.19 0.64
C SER A 68 -10.34 -9.55 1.09
N PRO A 69 -9.33 -9.62 1.99
CA PRO A 69 -8.88 -10.91 2.52
C PRO A 69 -9.98 -11.67 3.28
N ALA A 70 -10.86 -10.97 3.98
CA ALA A 70 -11.96 -11.59 4.72
C ALA A 70 -13.09 -12.12 3.82
N MET A 71 -13.16 -11.64 2.57
CA MET A 71 -14.14 -12.09 1.58
C MET A 71 -13.62 -13.21 0.66
N GLN A 72 -12.36 -13.61 0.80
CA GLN A 72 -11.74 -14.67 0.00
C GLN A 72 -11.69 -15.95 0.83
N ASP A 73 -12.11 -17.08 0.25
CA ASP A 73 -11.98 -18.39 0.89
C ASP A 73 -10.50 -18.74 1.15
N GLU A 74 -9.63 -18.36 0.20
CA GLU A 74 -8.19 -18.56 0.27
C GLU A 74 -7.45 -17.24 -0.05
N PRO A 75 -7.26 -16.37 0.95
CA PRO A 75 -6.55 -15.11 0.75
C PRO A 75 -5.07 -15.37 0.43
N ARG A 76 -4.53 -14.60 -0.52
CA ARG A 76 -3.15 -14.78 -1.01
C ARG A 76 -2.06 -14.15 -0.13
N TYR A 77 -2.46 -13.46 0.94
CA TYR A 77 -1.58 -12.90 1.97
C TYR A 77 -2.35 -12.80 3.29
N ASP A 78 -1.63 -12.81 4.40
CA ASP A 78 -2.19 -12.57 5.73
C ASP A 78 -2.05 -11.07 6.04
N PRO A 79 -3.13 -10.29 6.16
CA PRO A 79 -3.01 -8.84 6.32
C PRO A 79 -2.28 -8.44 7.61
N VAL A 80 -2.24 -9.30 8.63
CA VAL A 80 -1.56 -9.01 9.90
C VAL A 80 -0.10 -9.46 9.85
N LYS A 81 0.18 -10.64 9.29
CA LYS A 81 1.53 -11.24 9.33
C LYS A 81 2.41 -10.88 8.13
N SER A 82 1.81 -10.54 6.99
CA SER A 82 2.56 -10.25 5.76
C SER A 82 3.14 -8.84 5.71
N PHE A 83 2.81 -7.96 6.65
CA PHE A 83 3.23 -6.56 6.63
C PHE A 83 3.74 -6.09 7.99
N THR A 84 4.76 -5.23 7.96
CA THR A 84 5.14 -4.41 9.11
C THR A 84 4.43 -3.05 8.98
N TYR A 85 3.50 -2.76 9.87
CA TYR A 85 2.76 -1.49 9.86
C TYR A 85 3.65 -0.35 10.35
N VAL A 86 3.81 0.68 9.52
CA VAL A 86 4.73 1.81 9.79
C VAL A 86 4.01 2.99 10.44
N SER A 87 2.92 3.45 9.84
CA SER A 87 2.18 4.62 10.32
C SER A 87 0.74 4.65 9.79
N TYR A 88 -0.15 5.25 10.58
CA TYR A 88 -1.52 5.54 10.18
C TYR A 88 -1.60 6.96 9.61
N LEU A 89 -2.05 7.09 8.36
CA LEU A 89 -2.10 8.37 7.65
C LEU A 89 -3.47 9.04 7.67
N GLY A 90 -4.55 8.30 7.97
CA GLY A 90 -5.91 8.83 8.02
C GLY A 90 -7.01 7.81 7.71
N SER A 91 -8.27 8.24 7.85
CA SER A 91 -9.48 7.49 7.45
C SER A 91 -10.19 8.24 6.33
N VAL A 92 -10.89 7.49 5.50
CA VAL A 92 -11.88 8.02 4.54
C VAL A 92 -13.27 7.59 4.97
#